data_AF-A0A949X975-F1
#
_entry.id   AF-A0A949X975-F1
#
_cell.length_a   1.000
_cell.length_b   1.000
_cell.length_c   1.000
_cell.angle_alpha   90.00
_cell.angle_beta   90.00
_cell.angle_gamma   90.00
#
_symmetry.space_group_name_H-M   'P 1'
#
loop_
_entity.id
_entity.type
_entity.pdbx_description
1 polymer ?
#
loop_
_entity_poly.entity_id
_entity_poly.type
_entity_poly.pdbx_seq_one_letter_code
_entity_poly.pdbx_strand_id
1 'polypeptide(L)'
;MVRTTARLIKRPEIPADDRRPAAHDTPPWLSELNAELIACTRCPRLVEYRARIAREKRRAYLDCEYWGKPVPGFGDPNARVLILGLAPGAHGSNRTGRPFTGDASGKFMYQI
;
A
#
# COMPACT_ATOMS: atom_id res chain seq x y z
N MET A 1 -38.75 -8.39 -20.22
CA MET A 1 -37.48 -9.13 -20.42
C MET A 1 -36.37 -8.11 -20.70
N VAL A 2 -35.78 -7.51 -19.66
CA VAL A 2 -34.76 -6.46 -19.80
C VAL A 2 -33.40 -7.15 -19.85
N ARG A 3 -32.78 -7.17 -21.04
CA ARG A 3 -31.40 -7.66 -21.20
C ARG A 3 -30.44 -6.58 -20.72
N THR A 4 -29.95 -6.72 -19.49
CA THR A 4 -28.83 -5.91 -18.98
C THR A 4 -27.54 -6.45 -19.60
N THR A 5 -27.02 -5.77 -20.63
CA THR A 5 -25.67 -6.04 -21.13
C THR A 5 -24.67 -5.59 -20.07
N ALA A 6 -24.04 -6.55 -19.38
CA ALA A 6 -22.90 -6.29 -18.53
C ALA A 6 -21.79 -5.66 -19.37
N ARG A 7 -21.49 -4.37 -19.15
CA ARG A 7 -20.27 -3.76 -19.66
C ARG A 7 -19.11 -4.47 -18.99
N LEU A 8 -18.32 -5.19 -19.78
CA LEU A 8 -16.97 -5.60 -19.42
C LEU A 8 -16.17 -4.33 -19.11
N ILE A 9 -16.05 -3.99 -17.83
CA ILE A 9 -15.09 -3.00 -17.36
C ILE A 9 -13.73 -3.64 -17.62
N LYS A 10 -13.04 -3.19 -18.68
CA LYS A 10 -11.63 -3.51 -18.89
C LYS A 10 -10.89 -3.13 -17.61
N ARG A 11 -10.32 -4.11 -16.92
CA ARG A 11 -9.36 -3.85 -15.84
C ARG A 11 -8.26 -2.97 -16.46
N PRO A 12 -7.95 -1.79 -15.91
CA PRO A 12 -6.84 -1.00 -16.41
C PRO A 12 -5.57 -1.84 -16.30
N GLU A 13 -4.80 -1.89 -17.39
CA GLU A 13 -3.48 -2.51 -17.38
C GLU A 13 -2.60 -1.72 -16.41
N ILE A 14 -2.19 -2.36 -15.32
CA ILE A 14 -1.25 -1.78 -14.35
C ILE A 14 0.13 -1.74 -15.02
N PRO A 15 0.78 -0.56 -15.16
CA PRO A 15 2.10 -0.43 -15.74
C PRO A 15 3.10 -1.41 -15.09
N ALA A 16 4.09 -1.89 -15.85
CA ALA A 16 5.01 -2.93 -15.39
C ALA A 16 5.77 -2.57 -14.10
N ASP A 17 6.04 -1.28 -13.88
CA ASP A 17 6.70 -0.70 -12.69
C ASP A 17 5.78 -0.68 -11.44
N ASP A 18 4.47 -0.81 -11.63
CA ASP A 18 3.49 -0.88 -10.55
C ASP A 18 3.15 -2.31 -10.12
N ARG A 19 3.69 -3.31 -10.81
CA ARG A 19 3.52 -4.70 -10.40
C ARG A 19 4.35 -4.93 -9.14
N ARG A 20 3.73 -5.52 -8.12
CA ARG A 20 4.47 -6.11 -7.00
C ARG A 20 5.50 -7.09 -7.59
N PRO A 21 6.78 -7.04 -7.18
CA PRO A 21 7.74 -8.07 -7.57
C PRO A 21 7.12 -9.43 -7.31
N ALA A 22 7.37 -10.41 -8.20
CA ALA A 22 6.84 -11.75 -7.99
C ALA A 22 7.36 -12.26 -6.64
N ALA A 23 6.61 -13.12 -5.97
CA ALA A 23 7.01 -13.66 -4.67
C ALA A 23 8.40 -14.34 -4.70
N HIS A 24 8.89 -14.70 -5.89
CA HIS A 24 10.21 -15.31 -6.12
C HIS A 24 11.37 -14.30 -6.19
N ASP A 25 11.11 -12.99 -6.29
CA ASP A 25 12.14 -11.96 -6.46
C ASP A 25 12.61 -11.34 -5.13
N THR A 26 11.93 -11.66 -4.02
CA THR A 26 12.26 -11.12 -2.70
C THR A 26 13.23 -12.06 -1.97
N PRO A 27 14.45 -11.63 -1.63
CA PRO A 27 15.38 -12.45 -0.87
C PRO A 27 14.80 -12.91 0.49
N PRO A 28 15.17 -14.09 1.01
CA PRO A 28 14.65 -14.60 2.28
C PRO A 28 14.79 -13.62 3.45
N TRP A 29 15.97 -13.01 3.59
CA TRP A 29 16.24 -12.02 4.65
C TRP A 29 15.28 -10.82 4.60
N LEU A 30 14.88 -10.39 3.40
CA LEU A 30 13.98 -9.25 3.23
C LEU A 30 12.54 -9.64 3.58
N SER A 31 12.15 -10.88 3.31
CA SER A 31 10.87 -11.42 3.72
C SER A 31 10.76 -11.55 5.24
N GLU A 32 11.81 -12.03 5.90
CA GLU A 32 11.90 -12.12 7.36
C GLU A 32 11.84 -10.74 8.02
N LEU A 33 12.66 -9.81 7.55
CA LEU A 33 12.64 -8.42 8.03
C LEU A 33 11.26 -7.77 7.86
N ASN A 34 10.60 -7.99 6.71
CA ASN A 34 9.26 -7.47 6.49
C ASN A 34 8.23 -8.06 7.45
N ALA A 35 8.33 -9.35 7.78
CA ALA A 35 7.46 -9.99 8.77
C ALA A 35 7.63 -9.38 10.17
N GLU A 36 8.89 -9.21 10.61
CA GLU A 36 9.22 -8.55 11.88
C GLU A 36 8.73 -7.10 11.92
N LEU A 37 8.97 -6.36 10.84
CA LEU A 37 8.54 -4.97 10.70
C LEU A 37 7.01 -4.86 10.81
N ILE A 38 6.25 -5.73 10.14
CA ILE A 38 4.78 -5.72 10.16
C ILE A 38 4.24 -6.02 11.57
N ALA A 39 4.94 -6.87 12.33
CA ALA A 39 4.58 -7.20 13.71
C ALA A 39 4.93 -6.09 14.72
N CYS A 40 5.68 -5.06 14.32
CA CYS A 40 6.18 -4.05 15.24
C CYS A 40 5.08 -3.19 15.90
N THR A 41 5.17 -3.11 17.23
CA THR A 41 4.27 -2.35 18.11
C THR A 41 5.00 -1.40 19.07
N ARG A 42 6.30 -1.15 18.84
CA ARG A 42 7.18 -0.38 19.75
C ARG A 42 6.76 1.08 20.00
N CYS A 43 5.89 1.65 19.17
CA CYS A 43 5.44 3.04 19.27
C CYS A 43 3.94 3.09 19.60
N PRO A 44 3.52 3.09 20.88
CA PRO A 44 2.11 2.97 21.27
C PRO A 44 1.21 4.01 20.60
N ARG A 45 1.64 5.28 20.57
CA ARG A 45 0.93 6.38 19.90
C ARG A 45 0.66 6.10 18.42
N LEU A 46 1.62 5.50 17.72
CA LEU A 46 1.48 5.20 16.28
C LEU A 46 0.62 3.97 16.02
N VAL A 47 0.72 2.95 16.89
CA VAL A 47 -0.14 1.76 16.85
C VAL A 47 -1.60 2.17 17.02
N GLU A 48 -1.88 3.00 18.03
CA GLU A 48 -3.22 3.53 18.25
C GLU A 48 -3.69 4.36 17.06
N TYR A 49 -2.88 5.31 16.59
CA TYR A 49 -3.24 6.20 15.49
C TYR A 49 -3.58 5.43 14.21
N ARG A 50 -2.70 4.51 13.76
CA ARG A 50 -2.90 3.76 12.51
C ARG A 50 -4.14 2.87 12.57
N ALA A 51 -4.37 2.23 13.73
CA ALA A 51 -5.51 1.35 13.95
C ALA A 51 -6.82 2.13 14.05
N ARG A 52 -6.81 3.29 14.73
CA ARG A 52 -7.97 4.18 14.79
C ARG A 52 -8.39 4.64 13.39
N ILE A 53 -7.45 5.11 12.58
CA ILE A 53 -7.73 5.53 11.20
C ILE A 53 -8.26 4.37 10.35
N ALA A 54 -7.73 3.15 10.52
CA ALA A 54 -8.19 1.96 9.80
C ALA A 54 -9.63 1.54 10.20
N ARG A 55 -10.04 1.79 11.44
CA ARG A 55 -11.41 1.55 11.94
C ARG A 55 -12.38 2.64 11.52
N GLU A 56 -12.03 3.90 11.77
CA GLU A 56 -12.91 5.05 11.52
C GLU A 56 -13.08 5.32 10.02
N LYS A 57 -11.97 5.21 9.28
CA LYS A 57 -11.85 5.48 7.84
C LYS A 57 -12.31 6.90 7.47
N ARG A 58 -11.99 7.32 6.24
CA ARG A 58 -12.55 8.55 5.65
C ARG A 58 -13.80 8.18 4.85
N ARG A 59 -14.80 9.08 4.80
CA ARG A 59 -16.03 8.90 4.00
C ARG A 59 -15.79 8.37 2.58
N ALA A 60 -14.77 8.87 1.89
CA ALA A 60 -14.41 8.46 0.53
C ALA A 60 -13.89 7.01 0.42
N TYR A 61 -13.55 6.38 1.54
CA TYR A 61 -12.88 5.08 1.63
C TYR A 61 -13.55 4.15 2.65
N LEU A 62 -14.83 4.35 2.98
CA LEU A 62 -15.54 3.55 3.98
C LEU A 62 -15.55 2.07 3.62
N ASP A 63 -15.77 1.77 2.34
CA ASP A 63 -15.85 0.41 1.81
C ASP A 63 -14.46 -0.20 1.50
N CYS A 64 -13.37 0.56 1.69
CA CYS A 64 -12.03 0.03 1.51
C CYS A 64 -11.60 -0.78 2.73
N GLU A 65 -10.95 -1.91 2.49
CA GLU A 65 -10.12 -2.56 3.50
C GLU A 65 -8.85 -1.72 3.73
N TYR A 66 -8.46 -1.55 5.00
CA TYR A 66 -7.28 -0.79 5.37
C TYR A 66 -6.16 -1.72 5.84
N TRP A 67 -4.94 -1.43 5.42
CA TRP A 67 -3.73 -2.11 5.90
C TRP A 67 -3.53 -1.96 7.42
N GLY A 68 -3.57 -0.75 7.96
CA GLY A 68 -3.56 -0.49 9.41
C GLY A 68 -2.33 -1.00 10.18
N LYS A 69 -1.24 -1.31 9.50
CA LYS A 69 -0.01 -1.92 10.04
C LYS A 69 1.22 -1.12 9.58
N PRO A 70 2.44 -1.39 10.12
CA PRO A 70 3.68 -0.86 9.55
C PRO A 70 3.74 -1.19 8.06
N VAL A 71 4.20 -0.24 7.24
CA VAL A 71 4.23 -0.38 5.79
C VAL A 71 5.64 -0.80 5.37
N PRO A 72 5.83 -2.01 4.81
CA PRO A 72 7.12 -2.42 4.25
C PRO A 72 7.59 -1.53 3.11
N GLY A 73 8.89 -1.56 2.83
CA GLY A 73 9.44 -0.99 1.61
C GLY A 73 8.85 -1.64 0.35
N PHE A 74 8.91 -0.92 -0.77
CA PHE A 74 8.45 -1.39 -2.07
C PHE A 74 9.49 -1.02 -3.14
N GLY A 75 9.75 -1.95 -4.06
CA GLY A 75 10.66 -1.74 -5.19
C GLY A 75 11.52 -2.98 -5.45
N ASP A 76 12.51 -2.81 -6.32
CA ASP A 76 13.52 -3.81 -6.63
C ASP A 76 14.50 -3.96 -5.44
N PRO A 77 14.68 -5.17 -4.86
CA PRO A 77 15.69 -5.43 -3.82
C PRO A 77 17.12 -5.12 -4.26
N ASN A 78 17.38 -5.06 -5.58
CA ASN A 78 18.66 -4.71 -6.18
C ASN A 78 18.75 -3.24 -6.64
N ALA A 79 17.75 -2.41 -6.31
CA ALA A 79 17.70 -1.01 -6.72
C ALA A 79 18.99 -0.26 -6.35
N ARG A 80 19.44 0.60 -7.26
CA ARG A 80 20.61 1.48 -7.05
C ARG A 80 20.24 2.85 -6.46
N VAL A 81 18.94 3.15 -6.39
CA VAL A 81 18.40 4.41 -5.89
C VAL A 81 17.35 4.11 -4.83
N LEU A 82 17.41 4.83 -3.71
CA LEU A 82 16.44 4.76 -2.63
C LEU A 82 15.67 6.08 -2.52
N ILE A 83 14.34 5.99 -2.58
CA ILE A 83 13.46 7.12 -2.26
C ILE A 83 12.99 6.98 -0.82
N LEU A 84 13.40 7.90 0.04
CA LEU A 84 13.02 7.92 1.44
C LEU A 84 11.95 8.98 1.72
N GLY A 85 10.75 8.54 2.10
CA GLY A 85 9.67 9.41 2.55
C GLY A 85 9.72 9.69 4.05
N LEU A 86 8.85 10.60 4.51
CA LEU A 86 8.74 10.93 5.93
C LEU A 86 8.02 9.84 6.75
N ALA A 87 6.77 9.52 6.37
CA ALA A 87 5.93 8.58 7.09
C ALA A 87 4.73 8.12 6.24
N PRO A 88 4.08 6.99 6.59
CA PRO A 88 2.84 6.57 5.93
C PRO A 88 1.70 7.60 6.04
N GLY A 89 1.10 7.95 4.90
CA GLY A 89 -0.11 8.78 4.86
C GLY A 89 -1.31 8.04 5.45
N ALA A 90 -2.11 8.73 6.27
CA ALA A 90 -3.23 8.15 7.01
C ALA A 90 -4.24 7.38 6.15
N HIS A 91 -4.49 7.87 4.93
CA HIS A 91 -5.39 7.24 3.95
C HIS A 91 -4.69 6.85 2.63
N GLY A 92 -3.36 7.01 2.58
CA GLY A 92 -2.51 6.54 1.50
C GLY A 92 -1.96 5.16 1.85
N SER A 93 -0.68 5.07 2.17
CA SER A 93 -0.03 3.80 2.48
C SER A 93 -0.52 3.11 3.75
N ASN A 94 -1.08 3.83 4.73
CA ASN A 94 -1.77 3.19 5.86
C ASN A 94 -3.08 2.48 5.45
N ARG A 95 -3.67 2.87 4.31
CA ARG A 95 -4.80 2.17 3.70
C ARG A 95 -4.32 1.08 2.75
N THR A 96 -3.38 1.38 1.86
CA THR A 96 -3.01 0.51 0.73
C THR A 96 -1.90 -0.49 1.06
N GLY A 97 -1.09 -0.27 2.10
CA GLY A 97 0.05 -1.12 2.45
C GLY A 97 1.25 -0.98 1.51
N ARG A 98 1.26 0.01 0.60
CA ARG A 98 2.38 0.31 -0.31
C ARG A 98 2.82 1.78 -0.14
N PRO A 99 4.12 2.07 0.04
CA PRO A 99 4.63 3.44 0.12
C PRO A 99 4.19 4.29 -1.07
N PHE A 100 3.78 5.54 -0.79
CA PHE A 100 3.34 6.50 -1.79
C PHE A 100 2.18 5.99 -2.69
N THR A 101 1.24 5.21 -2.16
CA THR A 101 0.10 4.72 -2.95
C THR A 101 -1.23 5.10 -2.30
N GLY A 102 -2.14 5.67 -3.09
CA GLY A 102 -3.52 5.95 -2.68
C GLY A 102 -3.76 7.31 -2.02
N ASP A 103 -2.81 8.25 -2.14
CA ASP A 103 -2.95 9.66 -1.74
C ASP A 103 -2.29 10.61 -2.76
N ALA A 104 -2.23 11.91 -2.45
CA ALA A 104 -1.68 12.93 -3.35
C ALA A 104 -0.18 12.75 -3.65
N SER A 105 0.59 12.22 -2.70
CA SER A 105 2.02 11.98 -2.91
C SER A 105 2.26 10.93 -3.99
N GLY A 106 1.44 9.86 -4.00
CA GLY A 106 1.51 8.84 -5.04
C GLY A 106 1.16 9.33 -6.43
N LYS A 107 0.16 10.21 -6.53
CA LYS A 107 -0.23 10.84 -7.80
C LYS A 107 0.91 11.65 -8.41
N PHE A 108 1.69 12.33 -7.57
CA PHE A 108 2.87 13.06 -8.01
C PHE A 108 4.02 12.10 -8.41
N MET A 109 4.30 11.10 -7.57
CA MET A 109 5.47 10.22 -7.72
C MET A 109 5.35 9.24 -8.89
N TYR A 110 4.20 8.60 -9.05
CA TYR A 110 4.04 7.49 -9.99
C TYR A 110 3.26 7.86 -11.26
N GLN A 111 2.70 9.08 -11.35
CA GLN A 111 1.90 9.54 -12.49
C GLN A 111 0.86 8.51 -12.99
N ILE A 112 0.14 7.87 -12.06
CA ILE A 112 -0.91 6.86 -12.32
C ILE A 112 -2.30 7.45 -12.14
#